data_AF-A0A378P507-F1
#
_entry.id   AF-A0A378P507-F1
#
_cell.length_a   1.000
_cell.length_b   1.000
_cell.length_c   1.000
_cell.angle_alpha   90.00
_cell.angle_beta   90.00
_cell.angle_gamma   90.00
#
_symmetry.space_group_name_H-M   'P 1'
#
loop_
_entity.id
_entity.type
_entity.pdbx_description
1 polymer ?
#
loop_
_entity_poly.entity_id
_entity_poly.type
_entity_poly.pdbx_seq_one_letter_code
_entity_poly.pdbx_strand_id
1 'polypeptide(L)'
;MVSVDESAKVVVLNDVKGNKCLFVPEKENKDWKIELFQSMPGRVSVGEKIHFKKSDKTLGRFANERVQVTEVNNESFTVKDSSGVEHVLQKKLMSDSHWDYSYTATSYSIQGASSPFVIGVAETKNALVNHLRSFYIMVTRGSLHAMIYTDNYKKLQKQLRVTPEKTSALESLNHLNVQTKPPIPNAPSTSLKAAQSMP
;
A
#
# COMPACT_ATOMS: atom_id res chain seq x y z
N MET A 1 4.23 -7.12 23.37
CA MET A 1 3.56 -8.42 23.60
C MET A 1 4.48 -9.28 24.43
N VAL A 2 3.99 -9.87 25.51
CA VAL A 2 4.81 -10.62 26.48
C VAL A 2 4.74 -12.12 26.20
N SER A 3 3.53 -12.65 25.99
CA SER A 3 3.29 -14.05 25.67
C SER A 3 1.91 -14.26 25.04
N VAL A 4 1.76 -15.38 24.33
CA VAL A 4 0.44 -15.95 23.98
C VAL A 4 0.25 -17.20 24.83
N ASP A 5 -0.89 -17.30 25.48
CA ASP A 5 -1.40 -18.57 25.99
C ASP A 5 -2.45 -19.09 25.02
N GLU A 6 -2.06 -20.03 24.17
CA GLU A 6 -2.95 -20.61 23.15
C GLU A 6 -4.06 -21.47 23.76
N SER A 7 -3.79 -22.13 24.90
CA SER A 7 -4.76 -22.99 25.57
C SER A 7 -5.86 -22.16 26.23
N ALA A 8 -5.49 -21.06 26.88
CA ALA A 8 -6.43 -20.12 27.48
C ALA A 8 -7.00 -19.10 26.47
N LYS A 9 -6.44 -19.04 25.25
CA LYS A 9 -6.75 -18.05 24.21
C LYS A 9 -6.60 -16.60 24.68
N VAL A 10 -5.55 -16.34 25.45
CA VAL A 10 -5.25 -15.03 26.04
C VAL A 10 -3.90 -14.54 25.55
N VAL A 11 -3.84 -13.26 25.19
CA VAL A 11 -2.59 -12.55 24.91
C VAL A 11 -2.24 -11.68 26.10
N VAL A 12 -1.03 -11.84 26.63
CA VAL A 12 -0.53 -10.98 27.71
C VAL A 12 0.24 -9.82 27.10
N LEU A 13 -0.24 -8.60 27.35
CA LEU A 13 0.34 -7.35 26.90
C LEU A 13 1.04 -6.63 28.05
N ASN A 14 2.01 -5.77 27.72
CA ASN A 14 2.54 -4.77 28.65
C ASN A 14 2.10 -3.40 28.16
N ASP A 15 1.60 -2.57 29.08
CA ASP A 15 1.38 -1.16 28.80
C ASP A 15 2.71 -0.38 28.78
N VAL A 16 2.63 0.92 28.48
CA VAL A 16 3.80 1.82 28.45
C VAL A 16 4.48 2.00 29.81
N LYS A 17 3.82 1.65 30.91
CA LYS A 17 4.36 1.70 32.28
C LYS A 17 4.91 0.35 32.73
N GLY A 18 4.80 -0.69 31.91
CA GLY A 18 5.24 -2.05 32.22
C GLY A 18 4.20 -2.92 32.95
N ASN A 19 2.98 -2.43 33.13
CA ASN A 19 1.91 -3.22 33.73
C ASN A 19 1.41 -4.28 32.76
N LYS A 20 1.19 -5.49 33.27
CA LYS A 20 0.59 -6.58 32.49
C LYS A 20 -0.90 -6.35 32.31
N CYS A 21 -1.38 -6.51 31.09
CA CYS A 21 -2.79 -6.48 30.74
C CYS A 21 -3.16 -7.76 29.98
N LEU A 22 -4.32 -8.33 30.30
CA LEU A 22 -4.86 -9.50 29.60
C LEU A 22 -5.75 -9.03 28.46
N PHE A 23 -5.41 -9.45 27.24
CA PHE A 23 -6.22 -9.24 26.05
C PHE A 23 -6.77 -10.58 25.58
N VAL A 24 -8.09 -10.68 25.41
CA VAL A 24 -8.76 -11.89 24.94
C VAL A 24 -9.33 -11.62 23.55
N PRO A 25 -8.66 -12.05 22.46
CA PRO A 25 -9.06 -11.68 21.10
C PRO A 25 -10.47 -12.16 20.71
N GLU A 26 -10.92 -13.30 21.26
CA GLU A 26 -12.25 -13.85 20.97
C GLU A 26 -13.39 -13.06 21.61
N LYS A 27 -13.10 -12.26 22.64
CA LYS A 27 -14.12 -11.42 23.26
C LYS A 27 -14.28 -10.15 22.43
N GLU A 28 -15.33 -10.12 21.64
CA GLU A 28 -15.73 -8.93 20.92
C GLU A 28 -16.16 -7.85 21.92
N ASN A 29 -15.47 -6.72 21.88
CA ASN A 29 -15.89 -5.49 22.54
C ASN A 29 -15.97 -4.40 21.47
N LYS A 30 -17.16 -3.88 21.23
CA LYS A 30 -17.42 -2.90 20.17
C LYS A 30 -16.69 -1.57 20.39
N ASP A 31 -16.24 -1.29 21.62
CA ASP A 31 -15.51 -0.08 21.96
C ASP A 31 -13.99 -0.22 21.76
N TRP A 32 -13.50 -1.44 21.51
CA TRP A 32 -12.07 -1.67 21.33
C TRP A 32 -11.59 -1.20 19.96
N LYS A 33 -10.79 -0.14 19.96
CA LYS A 33 -10.04 0.34 18.80
C LYS A 33 -8.62 -0.17 18.90
N ILE A 34 -8.39 -1.38 18.40
CA ILE A 34 -7.09 -2.06 18.48
C ILE A 34 -6.41 -2.00 17.12
N GLU A 35 -5.16 -1.56 17.13
CA GLU A 35 -4.27 -1.56 15.97
C GLU A 35 -3.03 -2.40 16.31
N LEU A 36 -2.57 -3.20 15.36
CA LEU A 36 -1.36 -4.01 15.50
C LEU A 36 -0.23 -3.37 14.68
N PHE A 37 0.92 -3.20 15.31
CA PHE A 37 2.11 -2.64 14.68
C PHE A 37 3.28 -3.61 14.74
N GLN A 38 4.14 -3.53 13.73
CA GLN A 38 5.44 -4.17 13.71
C GLN A 38 6.52 -3.11 13.87
N SER A 39 7.38 -3.27 14.88
CA SER A 39 8.54 -2.41 15.06
C SER A 39 9.66 -2.83 14.11
N MET A 40 10.25 -1.88 13.41
CA MET A 40 11.40 -2.08 12.54
C MET A 40 12.50 -1.08 12.88
N PRO A 41 13.78 -1.47 12.83
CA PRO A 41 14.87 -0.52 13.04
C PRO A 41 14.92 0.49 11.89
N GLY A 42 14.87 1.78 12.20
CA GLY A 42 15.00 2.88 11.25
C GLY A 42 16.34 3.60 11.41
N ARG A 43 17.03 3.89 10.29
CA ARG A 43 18.26 4.71 10.28
C ARG A 43 17.96 6.05 9.62
N VAL A 44 18.07 7.13 10.39
CA VAL A 44 17.70 8.46 9.90
C VAL A 44 18.93 9.35 9.83
N SER A 45 19.07 10.05 8.71
CA SER A 45 20.12 11.02 8.42
C SER A 45 19.50 12.36 8.01
N VAL A 46 20.26 13.44 8.16
CA VAL A 46 19.85 14.75 7.63
C VAL A 46 19.64 14.65 6.11
N GLY A 47 18.53 15.22 5.62
CA GLY A 47 18.13 15.19 4.21
C GLY A 47 17.20 14.03 3.83
N GLU A 48 17.02 13.04 4.70
CA GLU A 48 16.08 11.92 4.48
C GLU A 48 14.65 12.42 4.26
N LYS A 49 13.93 11.76 3.34
CA LYS A 49 12.52 12.03 3.09
C LYS A 49 11.69 10.93 3.73
N ILE A 50 10.83 11.30 4.66
CA ILE A 50 9.93 10.37 5.34
C ILE A 50 8.48 10.82 5.19
N HIS A 51 7.55 9.97 5.60
CA HIS A 51 6.14 10.33 5.73
C HIS A 51 5.56 9.70 6.99
N PHE A 52 4.58 10.36 7.59
CA PHE A 52 3.85 9.78 8.72
C PHE A 52 2.92 8.66 8.25
N LYS A 53 2.88 7.58 9.02
CA LYS A 53 1.97 6.44 8.77
C LYS A 53 0.62 6.61 9.45
N LYS A 54 0.53 7.51 10.43
CA LYS A 54 -0.68 7.80 11.19
C LYS A 54 -0.84 9.30 11.33
N SER A 55 -2.10 9.76 11.25
CA SER A 55 -2.41 11.17 11.49
C SER A 55 -2.55 11.41 12.99
N ASP A 56 -1.90 12.45 13.49
CA ASP A 56 -2.12 13.01 14.81
C ASP A 56 -2.44 14.50 14.66
N LYS A 57 -3.73 14.82 14.72
CA LYS A 57 -4.23 16.20 14.56
C LYS A 57 -3.77 17.12 15.68
N THR A 58 -3.49 16.57 16.87
CA THR A 58 -3.06 17.39 18.02
C THR A 58 -1.64 17.92 17.82
N LEU A 59 -0.83 17.19 17.06
CA LEU A 59 0.54 17.55 16.70
C LEU A 59 0.66 18.14 15.28
N GLY A 60 -0.45 18.30 14.56
CA GLY A 60 -0.44 18.75 13.16
C GLY A 60 0.27 17.79 12.21
N ARG A 61 0.32 16.49 12.53
CA ARG A 61 0.97 15.46 11.70
C ARG A 61 -0.07 14.72 10.89
N PHE A 62 0.05 14.71 9.57
CA PHE A 62 -0.92 14.05 8.69
C PHE A 62 -0.33 12.82 7.99
N ALA A 63 -1.13 11.76 7.89
CA ALA A 63 -0.69 10.52 7.25
C ALA A 63 -0.40 10.72 5.76
N ASN A 64 0.64 10.06 5.25
CA ASN A 64 1.17 10.17 3.89
C ASN A 64 1.70 11.56 3.50
N GLU A 65 1.72 12.52 4.41
CA GLU A 65 2.40 13.79 4.20
C GLU A 65 3.91 13.56 4.17
N ARG A 66 4.57 14.08 3.14
CA ARG A 66 6.02 13.98 3.00
C ARG A 66 6.69 15.11 3.77
N VAL A 67 7.65 14.74 4.61
CA VAL A 67 8.47 15.65 5.41
C VAL A 67 9.95 15.33 5.18
N GLN A 68 10.82 16.30 5.43
CA GLN A 68 12.26 16.16 5.25
C GLN A 68 12.98 16.31 6.59
N VAL A 69 13.92 15.42 6.87
CA VAL A 69 14.76 15.49 8.07
C VAL A 69 15.74 16.64 7.94
N THR A 70 15.71 17.56 8.90
CA THR A 70 16.58 18.75 8.94
C THR A 70 17.69 18.61 9.96
N GLU A 71 17.47 17.87 11.04
CA GLU A 71 18.43 17.69 12.13
C GLU A 71 18.30 16.29 12.72
N VAL A 72 19.43 15.70 13.15
CA VAL A 72 19.47 14.41 13.84
C VAL A 72 20.40 14.51 15.04
N ASN A 73 19.85 14.27 16.22
CA ASN A 73 20.55 14.27 17.50
C ASN A 73 20.60 12.86 18.09
N ASN A 74 21.23 12.69 19.25
CA ASN A 74 21.31 11.37 19.90
C ASN A 74 19.93 10.84 20.31
N GLU A 75 19.05 11.70 20.83
CA GLU A 75 17.75 11.29 21.41
C GLU A 75 16.55 11.56 20.50
N SER A 76 16.68 12.47 19.54
CA SER A 76 15.59 12.92 18.68
C SER A 76 16.08 13.22 17.26
N PHE A 77 15.13 13.49 16.37
CA PHE A 77 15.38 14.12 15.08
C PHE A 77 14.24 15.06 14.73
N THR A 78 14.55 16.08 13.92
CA THR A 78 13.60 17.11 13.51
C THR A 78 13.28 16.93 12.03
N VAL A 79 12.00 17.02 11.69
CA VAL A 79 11.53 17.04 10.31
C VAL A 79 10.77 18.31 10.02
N LYS A 80 10.86 18.77 8.78
CA LYS A 80 10.16 19.95 8.28
C LYS A 80 9.17 19.52 7.20
N ASP A 81 7.93 19.98 7.34
CA ASP A 81 6.89 19.73 6.34
C ASP A 81 6.93 20.75 5.20
N SER A 82 6.00 20.57 4.25
CA SER A 82 5.91 21.42 3.06
C SER A 82 5.49 22.86 3.35
N SER A 83 4.85 23.11 4.49
CA SER A 83 4.48 24.44 4.96
C SER A 83 5.62 25.14 5.72
N GLY A 84 6.65 24.37 6.07
CA GLY A 84 7.82 24.83 6.80
C GLY A 84 7.71 24.69 8.31
N VAL A 85 6.68 24.01 8.82
CA VAL A 85 6.55 23.71 10.25
C VAL A 85 7.48 22.56 10.62
N GLU A 86 8.11 22.68 11.79
CA GLU A 86 9.04 21.70 12.32
C GLU A 86 8.35 20.77 13.32
N HIS A 87 8.66 19.47 13.21
CA HIS A 87 8.17 18.42 14.08
C HIS A 87 9.36 17.68 14.69
N VAL A 88 9.44 17.64 16.01
CA VAL A 88 10.48 16.89 16.73
C VAL A 88 9.96 15.50 17.07
N LEU A 89 10.70 14.46 16.69
CA LEU A 89 10.39 13.05 16.96
C LEU A 89 11.41 12.47 17.95
N GLN A 90 10.92 11.96 19.07
CA GLN A 90 11.73 11.35 20.11
C GLN A 90 11.97 9.87 19.81
N LYS A 91 13.25 9.45 19.71
CA LYS A 91 13.62 8.08 19.32
C LYS A 91 13.18 7.01 20.31
N LYS A 92 13.00 7.38 21.58
CA LYS A 92 12.56 6.47 22.66
C LYS A 92 11.04 6.38 22.78
N LEU A 93 10.29 7.26 22.11
CA LEU A 93 8.84 7.35 22.26
C LEU A 93 8.13 6.60 21.11
N MET A 94 7.39 5.56 21.45
CA MET A 94 6.68 4.74 20.46
C MET A 94 5.63 5.53 19.66
N SER A 95 5.00 6.57 20.24
CA SER A 95 4.06 7.42 19.51
C SER A 95 4.72 8.23 18.39
N ASP A 96 6.03 8.48 18.50
CA ASP A 96 6.84 9.16 17.47
C ASP A 96 7.45 8.18 16.46
N SER A 97 7.14 6.88 16.57
CA SER A 97 7.68 5.85 15.67
C SER A 97 6.78 5.57 14.44
N HIS A 98 5.68 6.32 14.28
CA HIS A 98 4.73 6.14 13.17
C HIS A 98 5.18 6.86 11.88
N TRP A 99 6.33 6.49 11.35
CA TRP A 99 6.87 7.02 10.09
C TRP A 99 7.52 5.93 9.24
N ASP A 100 7.68 6.19 7.96
CA ASP A 100 8.40 5.34 7.01
C ASP A 100 9.08 6.22 5.94
N TYR A 101 10.07 5.68 5.23
CA TYR A 101 10.74 6.40 4.16
C TYR A 101 9.77 6.73 3.02
N SER A 102 9.91 7.91 2.42
CA SER A 102 8.99 8.43 1.39
C SER A 102 9.57 8.33 -0.03
N TYR A 103 10.55 7.44 -0.24
CA TYR A 103 11.18 7.23 -1.55
C TYR A 103 10.35 6.36 -2.50
N THR A 104 9.62 5.41 -1.93
CA THR A 104 8.76 4.51 -2.70
C THR A 104 7.36 4.57 -2.14
N ALA A 105 6.40 4.22 -2.98
CA ALA A 105 5.01 4.18 -2.58
C ALA A 105 4.29 3.13 -3.42
N THR A 106 3.24 2.56 -2.85
CA THR A 106 2.36 1.65 -3.58
C THR A 106 1.42 2.46 -4.48
N SER A 107 0.95 1.86 -5.58
CA SER A 107 -0.02 2.51 -6.48
C SER A 107 -1.27 3.00 -5.74
N TYR A 108 -1.67 2.31 -4.67
CA TYR A 108 -2.82 2.70 -3.87
C TYR A 108 -2.53 3.90 -2.95
N SER A 109 -1.36 3.94 -2.30
CA SER A 109 -1.01 5.03 -1.38
C SER A 109 -0.78 6.38 -2.06
N ILE A 110 -0.54 6.40 -3.37
CA ILE A 110 -0.33 7.63 -4.15
C ILE A 110 -1.61 8.12 -4.86
N GLN A 111 -2.77 7.55 -4.54
CA GLN A 111 -4.02 7.98 -5.18
C GLN A 111 -4.28 9.47 -4.88
N GLY A 112 -4.47 10.26 -5.94
CA GLY A 112 -4.69 11.71 -5.85
C GLY A 112 -3.41 12.55 -5.88
N ALA A 113 -2.24 11.97 -5.67
CA ALA A 113 -0.97 12.64 -5.90
C ALA A 113 -0.62 12.66 -7.41
N SER A 114 0.27 13.57 -7.81
CA SER A 114 0.89 13.62 -9.13
C SER A 114 2.37 14.02 -9.01
N SER A 115 3.17 13.64 -10.00
CA SER A 115 4.58 14.00 -10.11
C SER A 115 4.92 14.22 -11.59
N PRO A 116 5.82 15.16 -11.94
CA PRO A 116 6.30 15.29 -13.32
C PRO A 116 6.86 13.97 -13.87
N PHE A 117 7.57 13.23 -13.01
CA PHE A 117 8.24 11.97 -13.36
C PHE A 117 7.82 10.86 -12.41
N VAL A 118 7.54 9.68 -12.95
CA VAL A 118 7.27 8.46 -12.18
C VAL A 118 8.12 7.32 -12.69
N ILE A 119 8.68 6.55 -11.76
CA ILE A 119 9.32 5.26 -12.02
C ILE A 119 8.44 4.19 -11.38
N GLY A 120 7.85 3.33 -12.19
CA GLY A 120 6.98 2.24 -11.78
C GLY A 120 7.70 0.89 -11.86
N VAL A 121 7.43 0.01 -10.90
CA VAL A 121 7.90 -1.37 -10.91
C VAL A 121 6.69 -2.30 -11.04
N ALA A 122 6.61 -3.03 -12.13
CA ALA A 122 5.52 -3.94 -12.49
C ALA A 122 6.02 -5.38 -12.61
N GLU A 123 6.18 -6.05 -11.47
CA GLU A 123 6.56 -7.45 -11.41
C GLU A 123 5.42 -8.39 -11.80
N THR A 124 5.72 -9.44 -12.56
CA THR A 124 4.71 -10.38 -13.07
C THR A 124 4.55 -11.64 -12.22
N LYS A 125 5.32 -11.78 -11.14
CA LYS A 125 5.26 -12.95 -10.23
C LYS A 125 3.93 -13.02 -9.48
N ASN A 126 3.38 -11.88 -9.06
CA ASN A 126 2.11 -11.81 -8.33
C ASN A 126 1.03 -11.13 -9.16
N ALA A 127 0.22 -11.93 -9.85
CA ALA A 127 -0.87 -11.45 -10.71
C ALA A 127 -2.00 -10.73 -9.96
N LEU A 128 -2.10 -10.89 -8.63
CA LEU A 128 -3.12 -10.22 -7.83
C LEU A 128 -2.81 -8.73 -7.61
N VAL A 129 -1.52 -8.38 -7.58
CA VAL A 129 -1.06 -7.02 -7.27
C VAL A 129 -0.93 -6.17 -8.53
N ASN A 130 -0.40 -6.76 -9.62
CA ASN A 130 -0.17 -6.06 -10.88
C ASN A 130 -1.26 -6.42 -11.91
N HIS A 131 -2.35 -5.68 -11.86
CA HIS A 131 -3.50 -5.77 -12.77
C HIS A 131 -3.77 -4.41 -13.43
N LEU A 132 -4.67 -4.35 -14.41
CA LEU A 132 -4.87 -3.15 -15.23
C LEU A 132 -5.12 -1.87 -14.41
N ARG A 133 -5.95 -1.94 -13.36
CA ARG A 133 -6.27 -0.78 -12.52
C ARG A 133 -5.06 -0.28 -11.71
N SER A 134 -4.32 -1.15 -11.04
CA SER A 134 -3.14 -0.74 -10.27
C SER A 134 -2.04 -0.18 -11.18
N PHE A 135 -1.87 -0.76 -12.37
CA PHE A 135 -0.96 -0.28 -13.40
C PHE A 135 -1.38 1.09 -13.94
N TYR A 136 -2.66 1.27 -14.25
CA TYR A 136 -3.21 2.54 -14.73
C TYR A 136 -2.99 3.66 -13.70
N ILE A 137 -3.29 3.41 -12.42
CA ILE A 137 -3.06 4.40 -11.36
C ILE A 137 -1.58 4.80 -11.30
N MET A 138 -0.66 3.83 -11.37
CA MET A 138 0.79 4.05 -11.33
C MET A 138 1.27 4.92 -12.50
N VAL A 139 0.93 4.57 -13.74
CA VAL A 139 1.39 5.29 -14.95
C VAL A 139 0.82 6.72 -14.99
N THR A 140 -0.45 6.89 -14.65
CA THR A 140 -1.14 8.20 -14.72
C THR A 140 -0.70 9.19 -13.65
N ARG A 141 0.10 8.79 -12.67
CA ARG A 141 0.70 9.75 -11.73
C ARG A 141 1.78 10.62 -12.37
N GLY A 142 2.41 10.16 -13.45
CA GLY A 142 3.41 10.91 -14.21
C GLY A 142 2.75 11.91 -15.14
N SER A 143 2.90 13.22 -14.89
CA SER A 143 2.31 14.24 -15.76
C SER A 143 3.13 14.51 -17.02
N LEU A 144 4.45 14.27 -16.99
CA LEU A 144 5.33 14.44 -18.16
C LEU A 144 5.87 13.10 -18.67
N HIS A 145 6.33 12.22 -17.78
CA HIS A 145 6.93 10.95 -18.18
C HIS A 145 6.74 9.85 -17.12
N ALA A 146 6.53 8.62 -17.61
CA ALA A 146 6.45 7.41 -16.81
C ALA A 146 7.39 6.35 -17.36
N MET A 147 8.31 5.86 -16.52
CA MET A 147 9.23 4.77 -16.85
C MET A 147 8.83 3.51 -16.08
N ILE A 148 8.69 2.38 -16.77
CA ILE A 148 8.21 1.13 -16.17
C ILE A 148 9.30 0.07 -16.26
N TYR A 149 9.67 -0.48 -15.10
CA TYR A 149 10.52 -1.66 -14.98
C TYR A 149 9.68 -2.90 -14.74
N THR A 150 9.93 -3.96 -15.51
CA THR A 150 9.23 -5.23 -15.38
C THR A 150 10.20 -6.38 -15.59
N ASP A 151 9.95 -7.50 -14.92
CA ASP A 151 10.71 -8.74 -15.07
C ASP A 151 10.40 -9.47 -16.38
N ASN A 152 9.19 -9.30 -16.93
CA ASN A 152 8.80 -9.91 -18.21
C ASN A 152 7.72 -9.10 -18.94
N TYR A 153 8.13 -8.40 -20.00
CA TYR A 153 7.24 -7.56 -20.82
C TYR A 153 6.02 -8.30 -21.39
N LYS A 154 6.23 -9.49 -21.99
CA LYS A 154 5.14 -10.26 -22.63
C LYS A 154 4.12 -10.75 -21.60
N LYS A 155 4.59 -11.20 -20.44
CA LYS A 155 3.73 -11.69 -19.36
C LYS A 155 2.94 -10.54 -18.72
N LEU A 156 3.58 -9.38 -18.52
CA LEU A 156 2.90 -8.17 -18.06
C LEU A 156 1.80 -7.77 -19.03
N GLN A 157 2.08 -7.71 -20.34
CA GLN A 157 1.08 -7.42 -21.36
C GLN A 157 -0.14 -8.35 -21.29
N LYS A 158 0.07 -9.65 -21.02
CA LYS A 158 -1.02 -10.60 -20.85
C LYS A 158 -1.82 -10.34 -19.57
N GLN A 159 -1.15 -10.03 -18.46
CA GLN A 159 -1.80 -9.72 -17.18
C GLN A 159 -2.64 -8.44 -17.26
N LEU A 160 -2.15 -7.40 -17.94
CA LEU A 160 -2.84 -6.13 -18.08
C LEU A 160 -4.08 -6.19 -18.99
N ARG A 161 -4.30 -7.29 -19.72
CA ARG A 161 -5.55 -7.51 -20.48
C ARG A 161 -6.71 -7.98 -19.61
N VAL A 162 -6.44 -8.36 -18.36
CA VAL A 162 -7.44 -8.83 -17.41
C VAL A 162 -7.70 -7.73 -16.38
N THR A 163 -8.95 -7.29 -16.30
CA THR A 163 -9.41 -6.42 -15.23
C THR A 163 -10.06 -7.30 -14.17
N PRO A 164 -9.53 -7.36 -12.92
CA PRO A 164 -10.24 -7.99 -11.84
C PRO A 164 -11.47 -7.14 -11.52
N GLU A 165 -12.64 -7.63 -11.94
CA GLU A 165 -13.94 -7.07 -11.55
C GLU A 165 -14.19 -7.40 -10.07
N LYS A 166 -14.57 -6.39 -9.30
CA LYS A 166 -15.07 -6.60 -7.94
C LYS A 166 -16.59 -6.61 -8.01
N THR A 167 -17.17 -7.80 -8.12
CA THR A 167 -18.62 -7.97 -8.09
C THR A 167 -19.15 -7.56 -6.72
N SER A 168 -20.12 -6.66 -6.70
CA SER A 168 -20.83 -6.27 -5.49
C SER A 168 -21.69 -7.43 -4.98
N ALA A 169 -21.98 -7.46 -3.67
CA ALA A 169 -22.88 -8.46 -3.10
C ALA A 169 -24.25 -8.47 -3.81
N LEU A 170 -24.71 -7.30 -4.24
CA LEU A 170 -26.00 -7.13 -4.87
C LEU A 170 -26.03 -7.68 -6.32
N GLU A 171 -24.92 -7.57 -7.05
CA GLU A 171 -24.72 -8.28 -8.33
C GLU A 171 -24.57 -9.79 -8.12
N SER A 172 -23.82 -10.23 -7.11
CA SER A 172 -23.68 -11.66 -6.78
C SER A 172 -25.01 -12.31 -6.39
N LEU A 173 -25.91 -11.54 -5.79
CA LEU A 173 -27.28 -11.95 -5.44
C LEU A 173 -28.28 -11.75 -6.59
N ASN A 174 -27.84 -11.32 -7.78
CA ASN A 174 -28.68 -11.02 -8.95
C ASN A 174 -29.77 -9.96 -8.68
N HIS A 175 -29.57 -9.09 -7.70
CA HIS A 175 -30.48 -7.98 -7.38
C HIS A 175 -30.22 -6.74 -8.25
N LEU A 176 -29.14 -6.74 -9.04
CA LEU A 176 -28.91 -5.79 -10.13
C LEU A 176 -28.99 -6.53 -11.46
N ASN A 177 -29.88 -6.07 -12.33
CA ASN A 177 -29.99 -6.55 -13.70
C ASN A 177 -28.91 -5.86 -14.55
N VAL A 178 -27.64 -6.19 -14.30
CA VAL A 178 -26.53 -5.65 -15.10
C VAL A 178 -26.51 -6.41 -16.42
N GLN A 179 -26.80 -5.72 -17.52
CA GLN A 179 -26.53 -6.29 -18.85
C GLN A 179 -25.04 -6.64 -18.90
N THR A 180 -24.74 -7.95 -18.97
CA THR A 180 -23.37 -8.46 -19.07
C THR A 180 -22.70 -7.83 -20.27
N LYS A 181 -21.71 -6.96 -20.03
CA LYS A 181 -20.93 -6.32 -21.10
C LYS A 181 -20.31 -7.43 -21.97
N PRO A 182 -20.44 -7.38 -23.31
CA PRO A 182 -19.91 -8.43 -24.16
C PRO A 182 -18.39 -8.56 -24.00
N PRO A 183 -17.84 -9.78 -24.13
CA PRO A 183 -16.42 -10.02 -23.95
C PRO A 183 -15.61 -9.23 -24.98
N ILE A 184 -14.49 -8.66 -24.54
CA ILE A 184 -13.55 -7.92 -25.39
C ILE A 184 -13.09 -8.86 -26.51
N PRO A 185 -13.17 -8.46 -27.80
CA PRO A 185 -12.73 -9.32 -28.90
C PRO A 185 -11.24 -9.65 -28.76
N ASN A 186 -10.91 -10.94 -28.64
CA ASN A 186 -9.54 -11.41 -28.80
C ASN A 186 -9.13 -11.23 -30.27
N ALA A 187 -7.89 -10.77 -30.48
CA ALA A 187 -7.26 -10.48 -31.77
C ALA A 187 -7.32 -11.68 -32.76
N PRO A 188 -7.20 -11.43 -34.09
CA PRO A 188 -7.75 -12.32 -35.12
C PRO A 188 -7.07 -13.69 -35.18
N SER A 189 -7.90 -14.72 -35.36
CA SER A 189 -7.47 -16.09 -35.59
C SER A 189 -6.70 -16.21 -36.90
N THR A 190 -5.41 -16.53 -36.81
CA THR A 190 -4.62 -16.99 -37.94
C THR A 190 -5.11 -18.38 -38.35
N SER A 191 -6.06 -18.47 -39.28
CA SER A 191 -6.39 -19.76 -39.91
C SER A 191 -5.38 -20.03 -41.03
N LEU A 192 -4.35 -20.82 -40.72
CA LEU A 192 -3.62 -21.61 -41.71
C LEU A 192 -4.62 -22.61 -42.31
N LYS A 193 -5.08 -22.37 -43.54
CA LYS A 193 -5.74 -23.41 -44.34
C LYS A 193 -4.67 -24.34 -44.88
N ALA A 194 -4.60 -25.52 -44.28
CA ALA A 194 -3.92 -26.68 -44.84
C ALA A 194 -4.62 -27.13 -46.14
N ALA A 195 -3.80 -27.60 -47.08
CA ALA A 195 -4.20 -28.15 -48.37
C ALA A 195 -5.16 -29.33 -48.23
N GLN A 196 -6.07 -29.47 -49.20
CA GLN A 196 -6.55 -30.77 -49.70
C GLN A 196 -7.00 -30.66 -51.16
N SER A 197 -6.61 -31.68 -51.90
CA SER A 197 -6.56 -31.89 -53.34
C SER A 197 -7.88 -32.37 -53.95
N MET A 198 -8.15 -31.94 -55.21
CA MET A 198 -8.63 -32.67 -56.41
C MET A 198 -9.83 -33.66 -56.32
N PRO A 199 -10.62 -33.85 -57.39
CA PRO A 199 -10.21 -34.12 -58.79
C PRO A 199 -10.29 -32.94 -59.76
#